data_AF-F4RHK7-F1
#
_entry.id   AF-F4RHK7-F1
#
_cell.length_a   1.000
_cell.length_b   1.000
_cell.length_c   1.000
_cell.angle_alpha   90.00
_cell.angle_beta   90.00
_cell.angle_gamma   90.00
#
_symmetry.space_group_name_H-M   'P 1'
#
loop_
_entity.id
_entity.type
_entity.pdbx_description
1 polymer ?
#
loop_
_entity_poly.entity_id
_entity_poly.type
_entity_poly.pdbx_seq_one_letter_code
_entity_poly.pdbx_strand_id
1 'polypeptide(L)'
;MELKPLAEILTRTIEDHHLLLMEDQDRLKPSDYIDEDDIWRILYKIYTIDAIDDVFKILGCDILPGGVEKIYKCIAEWKLDSVGVQAIREMRTREAAIRVQQAETLARLQKQQEEREKKAQEARTLKEEKKKRLSVDRLAESAAKKIRKEESQKRKDSVAHAKAIQEANRAANARMIAGLAAGKSMFVSNIL
;
A
#
# COMPACT_ATOMS: atom_id res chain seq x y z
N MET A 1 17.18 31.09 15.04
CA MET A 1 18.40 31.94 14.91
C MET A 1 19.20 31.89 16.22
N GLU A 2 19.13 30.75 16.92
CA GLU A 2 19.62 30.55 18.30
C GLU A 2 21.15 30.43 18.37
N LEU A 3 21.80 30.05 17.26
CA LEU A 3 23.24 29.80 17.18
C LEU A 3 24.04 30.96 16.59
N LYS A 4 23.39 32.04 16.14
CA LYS A 4 24.09 33.19 15.56
C LYS A 4 25.08 33.85 16.53
N PRO A 5 24.77 34.02 17.83
CA PRO A 5 25.76 34.54 18.77
C PRO A 5 26.99 33.66 18.90
N LEU A 6 26.82 32.33 18.87
CA LEU A 6 27.95 31.39 18.89
C LEU A 6 28.76 31.45 17.59
N ALA A 7 28.10 31.61 16.44
CA ALA A 7 28.79 31.81 15.16
C ALA A 7 29.76 33.01 15.23
N GLU A 8 29.27 34.15 15.72
CA GLU A 8 30.07 35.37 15.88
C GLU A 8 31.24 35.19 16.85
N ILE A 9 31.04 34.46 17.95
CA ILE A 9 32.10 34.14 18.92
C ILE A 9 33.16 33.22 18.29
N LEU A 10 32.73 32.20 17.53
CA LEU A 10 33.64 31.28 16.84
C LEU A 10 34.48 32.00 15.79
N THR A 11 33.86 32.86 14.97
CA THR A 11 34.58 33.68 13.98
C THR A 11 35.67 34.52 14.67
N ARG A 12 35.33 35.25 15.73
CA ARG A 12 36.31 36.05 16.48
C ARG A 12 37.42 35.19 17.09
N THR A 13 37.07 34.02 17.63
CA THR A 13 38.06 33.09 18.20
C THR A 13 39.07 32.63 17.15
N ILE A 14 38.61 32.39 15.92
CA ILE A 14 39.46 32.00 14.80
C ILE A 14 40.33 33.19 14.35
N GLU A 15 39.76 34.39 14.24
CA GLU A 15 40.50 35.61 13.90
C GLU A 15 41.60 35.92 14.92
N ASP A 16 41.27 35.88 16.21
CA ASP A 16 42.22 36.13 17.31
C ASP A 16 43.33 35.07 17.34
N HIS A 17 42.99 33.79 17.09
CA HIS A 17 43.96 32.70 17.08
C HIS A 17 44.86 32.75 15.84
N HIS A 18 44.32 33.14 14.68
CA HIS A 18 45.12 33.39 13.47
C HIS A 18 46.11 34.53 13.69
N LEU A 19 45.65 35.66 14.24
CA LEU A 19 46.49 36.82 14.53
C LEU A 19 47.61 36.47 15.52
N LEU A 20 47.33 35.65 16.54
CA LEU A 20 48.34 35.18 17.50
C LEU A 20 49.44 34.35 16.83
N LEU A 21 49.09 33.52 15.84
CA LEU A 21 50.01 32.60 15.21
C LEU A 21 50.83 33.24 14.09
N MET A 22 50.20 34.11 13.31
CA MET A 22 50.79 34.65 12.10
C MET A 22 51.20 36.11 12.19
N GLU A 23 50.78 36.81 13.25
CA GLU A 23 50.95 38.26 13.40
C GLU A 23 50.46 39.00 12.14
N ASP A 24 51.26 39.95 11.63
CA ASP A 24 51.02 40.66 10.36
C ASP A 24 51.80 40.05 9.17
N GLN A 25 52.40 38.86 9.34
CA GLN A 25 53.27 38.27 8.31
C GLN A 25 52.52 37.34 7.35
N ASP A 26 51.29 36.94 7.68
CA ASP A 26 50.48 36.16 6.76
C ASP A 26 49.99 37.00 5.58
N ARG A 27 49.93 36.37 4.41
CA ARG A 27 49.27 36.93 3.23
C ARG A 27 47.82 36.47 3.11
N LEU A 28 47.45 35.41 3.84
CA LEU A 28 46.11 34.83 3.87
C LEU A 28 45.31 35.39 5.03
N LYS A 29 43.99 35.47 4.83
CA LYS A 29 43.04 35.88 5.85
C LYS A 29 42.63 34.68 6.72
N PRO A 30 42.14 34.89 7.95
CA PRO A 30 41.58 33.82 8.77
C PRO A 30 40.53 32.98 8.03
N SER A 31 39.68 33.64 7.22
CA SER A 31 38.64 33.00 6.40
C SER A 31 39.17 32.07 5.32
N ASP A 32 40.43 32.19 4.91
CA ASP A 32 41.05 31.28 3.94
C ASP A 32 41.41 29.93 4.58
N TYR A 33 41.48 29.88 5.93
CA TYR A 33 41.74 28.68 6.69
C TYR A 33 40.46 28.05 7.25
N ILE A 34 39.56 28.85 7.81
CA ILE A 34 38.26 28.41 8.32
C ILE A 34 37.24 29.47 7.96
N ASP A 35 36.29 29.11 7.10
CA ASP A 35 35.28 30.02 6.59
C ASP A 35 33.94 29.93 7.34
N GLU A 36 32.95 30.69 6.88
CA GLU A 36 31.62 30.70 7.48
C GLU A 36 30.91 29.34 7.31
N ASP A 37 31.14 28.64 6.20
CA ASP A 37 30.52 27.35 5.93
C ASP A 37 31.02 26.29 6.92
N ASP A 38 32.31 26.30 7.24
CA ASP A 38 32.91 25.46 8.26
C ASP A 38 32.34 25.74 9.66
N ILE A 39 32.14 27.02 10.00
CA ILE A 39 31.47 27.42 11.23
C ILE A 39 30.04 26.86 11.26
N TRP A 40 29.27 27.01 10.18
CA TRP A 40 27.92 26.47 10.10
C TRP A 40 27.89 24.93 10.18
N ARG A 41 28.87 24.23 9.62
CA ARG A 41 29.01 22.77 9.75
C ARG A 41 29.23 22.33 11.19
N ILE A 42 30.05 23.08 11.94
CA ILE A 42 30.25 22.87 13.38
C ILE A 42 28.93 23.10 14.14
N LEU A 43 28.27 24.23 13.88
CA LEU A 43 27.03 24.62 14.55
C LEU A 43 25.90 23.61 14.28
N TYR A 44 25.80 23.06 13.08
CA TYR A 44 24.81 22.03 12.74
C TYR A 44 24.98 20.76 13.58
N LYS A 45 26.20 20.46 14.02
CA LYS A 45 26.55 19.29 14.81
C LYS A 45 26.86 19.62 16.27
N ILE A 46 26.48 20.80 16.75
CA ILE A 46 26.85 21.30 18.09
C ILE A 46 26.51 20.32 19.22
N TYR A 47 25.45 19.54 19.06
CA TYR A 47 25.00 18.55 20.04
C TYR A 47 25.84 17.28 20.14
N THR A 48 26.58 16.95 19.08
CA THR A 48 27.39 15.73 19.02
C THR A 48 28.85 16.01 19.36
N ILE A 49 29.21 17.26 19.63
CA ILE A 49 30.58 17.66 19.95
C ILE A 49 30.80 17.53 21.46
N ASP A 50 31.44 16.45 21.89
CA ASP A 50 31.78 16.23 23.30
C ASP A 50 33.29 16.21 23.54
N ALA A 51 34.09 15.99 22.49
CA ALA A 51 35.54 16.02 22.52
C ALA A 51 36.15 16.85 21.37
N ILE A 52 37.43 17.21 21.51
CA ILE A 52 38.24 17.89 20.48
C ILE A 52 38.20 17.11 19.15
N ASP A 53 38.26 15.78 19.23
CA ASP A 53 38.23 14.88 18.07
C ASP A 53 36.93 14.98 17.26
N ASP A 54 35.82 15.40 17.86
CA ASP A 54 34.56 15.62 17.13
C ASP A 54 34.65 16.85 16.24
N VAL A 55 35.26 17.93 16.72
CA VAL A 55 35.54 19.13 15.93
C VAL A 55 36.51 18.79 14.80
N PHE A 56 37.56 18.01 15.10
CA PHE A 56 38.51 17.54 14.10
C PHE A 56 37.80 16.73 12.99
N LYS A 57 36.90 15.81 13.34
CA LYS A 57 36.13 15.02 12.37
C LYS A 57 35.19 15.87 11.51
N ILE A 58 34.67 16.97 12.06
CA ILE A 58 33.78 17.87 11.32
C ILE A 58 34.56 18.65 10.27
N LEU A 59 35.72 19.21 10.66
CA LEU A 59 36.58 20.01 9.78
C LEU A 59 37.45 19.14 8.86
N GLY A 60 37.75 17.90 9.26
CA GLY A 60 38.58 16.94 8.54
C GLY A 60 40.08 17.11 8.75
N CYS A 61 40.52 18.26 9.28
CA CYS A 61 41.90 18.54 9.65
C CYS A 61 41.99 19.73 10.61
N ASP A 62 43.17 19.92 11.20
CA ASP A 62 43.52 21.10 12.01
C ASP A 62 44.29 22.08 11.13
N ILE A 63 43.55 22.81 10.29
CA ILE A 63 44.10 23.69 9.24
C ILE A 63 44.99 24.78 9.84
N LEU A 64 44.55 25.35 10.96
CA LEU A 64 45.31 26.32 11.74
C LEU A 64 45.80 25.59 13.00
N PRO A 65 47.12 25.44 13.25
CA PRO A 65 47.62 24.64 14.36
C PRO A 65 47.00 24.99 15.71
N GLY A 66 46.41 24.00 16.38
CA GLY A 66 45.70 24.17 17.65
C GLY A 66 44.34 24.88 17.53
N GLY A 67 43.89 25.18 16.32
CA GLY A 67 42.62 25.85 16.03
C GLY A 67 41.43 24.98 16.39
N VAL A 68 41.50 23.67 16.10
CA VAL A 68 40.48 22.69 16.51
C VAL A 68 40.31 22.67 18.04
N GLU A 69 41.41 22.70 18.79
CA GLU A 69 41.36 22.75 20.25
C GLU A 69 40.72 24.05 20.76
N LYS A 70 41.08 25.19 20.14
CA LYS A 70 40.50 26.51 20.47
C LYS A 70 39.00 26.56 20.22
N ILE A 71 38.55 26.07 19.06
CA ILE A 71 37.14 25.98 18.69
C ILE A 71 36.40 25.08 19.70
N TYR A 72 36.96 23.92 20.02
CA TYR A 72 36.35 23.03 21.01
C TYR A 72 36.20 23.69 22.38
N LYS A 73 37.24 24.37 22.89
CA LYS A 73 37.18 25.07 24.18
C LYS A 73 36.10 26.16 24.16
N CYS A 74 36.05 26.96 23.10
CA CYS A 74 35.01 27.97 22.93
C CYS A 74 33.60 27.36 22.96
N ILE A 75 33.39 26.23 22.28
CA ILE A 75 32.10 25.51 22.29
C ILE A 75 31.78 24.98 23.69
N ALA A 76 32.75 24.36 24.35
CA ALA A 76 32.59 23.78 25.68
C ALA A 76 32.22 24.86 26.71
N GLU A 77 32.89 26.01 26.67
CA GLU A 77 32.58 27.18 27.51
C GLU A 77 31.17 27.70 27.21
N TRP A 78 30.83 27.90 25.93
CA TRP A 78 29.50 28.36 25.54
C TRP A 78 28.40 27.40 26.01
N LYS A 79 28.61 26.08 25.93
CA LYS A 79 27.64 25.07 26.40
C LYS A 79 27.37 25.16 27.90
N LEU A 80 28.33 25.65 28.68
CA LEU A 80 28.21 25.83 30.12
C LEU A 80 27.64 27.21 30.50
N ASP A 81 27.75 28.20 29.61
CA ASP A 81 27.17 29.51 29.82
C ASP A 81 25.63 29.47 29.76
N SER A 82 25.02 30.38 30.51
CA SER A 82 23.57 30.63 30.56
C SER A 82 22.92 30.74 29.18
N VAL A 83 23.57 31.43 28.24
CA VAL A 83 23.09 31.59 26.86
C VAL A 83 23.08 30.26 26.12
N GLY A 84 24.17 29.49 26.20
CA GLY A 84 24.25 28.20 25.51
C GLY A 84 23.35 27.14 26.10
N VAL A 85 23.21 27.11 27.44
CA VAL A 85 22.24 26.23 28.12
C VAL A 85 20.81 26.54 27.65
N GLN A 86 20.45 27.81 27.55
CA GLN A 86 19.13 28.22 27.06
C GLN A 86 18.94 27.85 25.58
N ALA A 87 19.90 28.16 24.72
CA ALA A 87 19.83 27.83 23.29
C ALA A 87 19.70 26.31 23.06
N ILE A 88 20.48 25.50 23.78
CA ILE A 88 20.39 24.04 23.74
C ILE A 88 19.01 23.55 24.15
N ARG A 89 18.44 24.13 25.22
CA ARG A 89 17.10 23.78 25.70
C ARG A 89 16.03 24.14 24.67
N GLU A 90 16.07 25.34 24.11
CA GLU A 90 15.10 25.81 23.10
C GLU A 90 15.11 24.92 21.86
N MET A 91 16.30 24.67 21.31
CA MET A 91 16.45 23.80 20.15
C MET A 91 15.97 22.35 20.46
N ARG A 92 16.24 21.79 21.65
CA ARG A 92 15.69 20.48 22.06
C ARG A 92 14.16 20.50 22.16
N THR A 93 13.57 21.57 22.69
CA THR A 93 12.10 21.68 22.76
C THR A 93 11.48 21.78 21.37
N ARG A 94 12.15 22.48 20.44
CA ARG A 94 11.73 22.57 19.04
C ARG A 94 11.82 21.23 18.33
N GLU A 95 12.91 20.48 18.51
CA GLU A 95 13.02 19.13 17.98
C GLU A 95 11.93 18.20 18.52
N ALA A 96 11.67 18.26 19.82
CA ALA A 96 10.60 17.47 20.44
C ALA A 96 9.23 17.82 19.84
N ALA A 97 8.94 19.12 19.67
CA ALA A 97 7.70 19.58 19.03
C ALA A 97 7.58 19.07 17.57
N ILE A 98 8.66 19.13 16.80
CA ILE A 98 8.69 18.60 15.43
C ILE A 98 8.46 17.09 15.42
N ARG A 99 9.08 16.33 16.33
CA ARG A 99 8.88 14.88 16.44
C ARG A 99 7.43 14.53 16.76
N VAL A 100 6.78 15.28 17.64
CA VAL A 100 5.34 15.09 17.94
C VAL A 100 4.50 15.33 16.67
N GLN A 101 4.72 16.44 15.96
CA GLN A 101 4.01 16.72 14.71
C GLN A 101 4.23 15.66 13.62
N GLN A 102 5.46 15.15 13.51
CA GLN A 102 5.79 14.05 12.60
C GLN A 102 5.07 12.77 12.99
N ALA A 103 5.06 12.42 14.29
CA ALA A 103 4.34 11.25 14.79
C ALA A 103 2.83 11.33 14.53
N GLU A 104 2.21 12.48 14.77
CA GLU A 104 0.79 12.71 14.47
C GLU A 104 0.50 12.58 12.97
N THR A 105 1.38 13.12 12.13
CA THR A 105 1.25 13.04 10.67
C THR A 105 1.36 11.59 10.20
N LEU A 106 2.32 10.83 10.72
CA LEU A 106 2.49 9.41 10.40
C LEU A 106 1.28 8.59 10.84
N ALA A 107 0.78 8.79 12.07
CA ALA A 107 -0.39 8.11 12.57
C ALA A 107 -1.64 8.39 11.71
N ARG A 108 -1.81 9.64 11.27
CA ARG A 108 -2.90 10.02 10.34
C ARG A 108 -2.77 9.30 9.01
N LEU A 109 -1.57 9.23 8.44
CA LEU A 109 -1.34 8.55 7.16
C LEU A 109 -1.56 7.04 7.26
N GLN A 110 -1.10 6.41 8.34
CA GLN A 110 -1.34 4.99 8.61
C GLN A 110 -2.84 4.68 8.69
N LYS A 111 -3.60 5.48 9.45
CA LYS A 111 -5.05 5.32 9.53
C LYS A 111 -5.75 5.44 8.17
N GLN A 112 -5.34 6.40 7.34
CA GLN A 112 -5.88 6.55 5.99
C GLN A 112 -5.55 5.35 5.09
N GLN A 113 -4.36 4.76 5.25
CA GLN A 113 -3.97 3.57 4.51
C GLN A 113 -4.79 2.36 4.94
N GLU A 114 -4.95 2.13 6.26
CA GLU A 114 -5.77 1.05 6.80
C GLU A 114 -7.23 1.14 6.32
N GLU A 115 -7.81 2.36 6.30
CA GLU A 115 -9.16 2.57 5.78
C GLU A 115 -9.28 2.25 4.28
N ARG A 116 -8.26 2.58 3.48
CA ARG A 116 -8.22 2.26 2.05
C ARG A 116 -8.07 0.77 1.82
N GLU A 117 -7.21 0.10 2.58
CA GLU A 117 -6.99 -1.34 2.49
C GLU A 117 -8.24 -2.12 2.91
N LYS A 118 -8.91 -1.70 3.99
CA LYS A 118 -10.16 -2.30 4.44
C LYS A 118 -11.26 -2.16 3.37
N LYS A 119 -11.44 -0.96 2.80
CA LYS A 119 -12.40 -0.74 1.70
C LYS A 119 -12.07 -1.60 0.47
N ALA A 120 -10.79 -1.75 0.13
CA ALA A 120 -10.36 -2.58 -0.98
C ALA A 120 -10.63 -4.07 -0.71
N GLN A 121 -10.43 -4.55 0.51
CA GLN A 121 -10.76 -5.91 0.93
C GLN A 121 -12.28 -6.16 0.87
N GLU A 122 -13.09 -5.26 1.43
CA GLU A 122 -14.56 -5.35 1.38
C GLU A 122 -15.09 -5.35 -0.07
N ALA A 123 -14.50 -4.55 -0.96
CA ALA A 123 -14.86 -4.56 -2.37
C ALA A 123 -14.49 -5.89 -3.06
N ARG A 124 -13.36 -6.51 -2.69
CA ARG A 124 -12.95 -7.82 -3.22
C ARG A 124 -13.88 -8.92 -2.75
N THR A 125 -14.21 -8.97 -1.46
CA THR A 125 -15.13 -9.99 -0.91
C THR A 125 -16.51 -9.88 -1.54
N LEU A 126 -17.08 -8.68 -1.65
CA LEU A 126 -18.36 -8.44 -2.33
C LEU A 126 -18.34 -8.92 -3.80
N LYS A 127 -17.24 -8.70 -4.51
CA LYS A 127 -17.09 -9.15 -5.90
C LYS A 127 -17.02 -10.67 -5.99
N GLU A 128 -16.31 -11.32 -5.08
CA GLU A 128 -16.23 -12.79 -5.01
C GLU A 128 -17.58 -13.41 -4.63
N GLU A 129 -18.31 -12.85 -3.67
CA GLU A 129 -19.65 -13.30 -3.31
C GLU A 129 -20.63 -13.17 -4.47
N LYS A 130 -20.61 -12.05 -5.20
CA LYS A 130 -21.42 -11.87 -6.42
C LYS A 130 -21.09 -12.92 -7.47
N LYS A 131 -19.80 -13.22 -7.69
CA LYS A 131 -19.38 -14.28 -8.62
C LYS A 131 -19.87 -15.66 -8.20
N LYS A 132 -19.77 -15.99 -6.90
CA LYS A 132 -20.27 -17.26 -6.36
C LYS A 132 -21.78 -17.39 -6.57
N ARG A 133 -22.57 -16.35 -6.25
CA ARG A 133 -24.02 -16.34 -6.48
C ARG A 133 -24.37 -16.53 -7.96
N LEU A 134 -23.76 -15.76 -8.85
CA LEU A 134 -23.96 -15.91 -10.31
C LEU A 134 -23.62 -17.32 -10.81
N SER A 135 -22.59 -17.96 -10.25
CA SER A 135 -22.25 -19.35 -10.60
C SER A 135 -23.33 -20.33 -10.17
N VAL A 136 -23.88 -20.16 -8.96
CA VAL A 136 -24.98 -20.99 -8.44
C VAL A 136 -26.23 -20.80 -9.30
N ASP A 137 -26.59 -19.55 -9.61
CA ASP A 137 -27.76 -19.23 -10.44
C ASP A 137 -27.64 -19.86 -11.84
N ARG A 138 -26.47 -19.79 -12.46
CA ARG A 138 -26.21 -20.45 -13.77
C ARG A 138 -26.37 -21.97 -13.71
N LEU A 139 -25.90 -22.60 -12.63
CA LEU A 139 -26.06 -24.04 -12.44
C LEU A 139 -27.54 -24.41 -12.26
N ALA A 140 -28.28 -23.63 -11.47
CA ALA A 140 -29.71 -23.81 -11.28
C ALA A 140 -30.50 -23.64 -12.59
N GLU A 141 -30.20 -22.60 -13.40
CA GLU A 141 -30.82 -22.41 -14.71
C GLU A 141 -30.52 -23.56 -15.68
N SER A 142 -29.28 -24.04 -15.70
CA SER A 142 -28.87 -25.17 -16.54
C SER A 142 -29.60 -26.45 -16.15
N ALA A 143 -29.73 -26.73 -14.85
CA ALA A 143 -30.50 -27.85 -14.34
C ALA A 143 -31.99 -27.73 -14.70
N ALA A 144 -32.59 -26.55 -14.51
CA ALA A 144 -33.98 -26.30 -14.88
C ALA A 144 -34.23 -26.48 -16.38
N LYS A 145 -33.30 -26.03 -17.25
CA LYS A 145 -33.38 -26.26 -18.70
C LYS A 145 -33.30 -27.74 -19.06
N LYS A 146 -32.46 -28.53 -18.38
CA LYS A 146 -32.39 -29.99 -18.58
C LYS A 146 -33.70 -30.66 -18.20
N ILE A 147 -34.23 -30.37 -17.01
CA ILE A 147 -35.51 -30.91 -16.53
C ILE A 147 -36.64 -30.60 -17.53
N ARG A 148 -36.75 -29.35 -18.00
CA ARG A 148 -37.77 -28.96 -19.00
C ARG A 148 -37.64 -29.73 -20.31
N LYS A 149 -36.41 -29.99 -20.78
CA LYS A 149 -36.17 -30.78 -21.99
C LYS A 149 -36.58 -32.24 -21.77
N GLU A 150 -36.21 -32.84 -20.65
CA GLU A 150 -36.58 -34.21 -20.30
C GLU A 150 -38.10 -34.38 -20.16
N GLU A 151 -38.79 -33.44 -19.50
CA GLU A 151 -40.25 -33.45 -19.40
C GLU A 151 -40.93 -33.28 -20.76
N SER A 152 -40.43 -32.37 -21.60
CA SER A 152 -40.96 -32.19 -22.96
C SER A 152 -40.79 -33.45 -23.79
N GLN A 153 -39.63 -34.11 -23.68
CA GLN A 153 -39.36 -35.37 -24.38
C GLN A 153 -40.28 -36.48 -23.88
N LYS A 154 -40.40 -36.67 -22.56
CA LYS A 154 -41.34 -37.64 -21.95
C LYS A 154 -42.78 -37.43 -22.43
N ARG A 155 -43.24 -36.18 -22.55
CA ARG A 155 -44.57 -35.85 -23.08
C ARG A 155 -44.71 -36.23 -24.56
N LYS A 156 -43.69 -35.96 -25.38
CA LYS A 156 -43.69 -36.37 -26.80
C LYS A 156 -43.74 -37.89 -26.92
N ASP A 157 -42.93 -38.59 -26.15
CA ASP A 157 -42.85 -40.06 -26.15
C ASP A 157 -44.18 -40.67 -25.69
N SER A 158 -44.82 -40.12 -24.66
CA SER A 158 -46.14 -40.58 -24.20
C SER A 158 -47.23 -40.36 -25.25
N VAL A 159 -47.22 -39.22 -25.96
CA VAL A 159 -48.17 -38.94 -27.04
C VAL A 159 -47.94 -39.86 -28.24
N ALA A 160 -46.67 -40.12 -28.61
CA ALA A 160 -46.33 -41.05 -29.66
C ALA A 160 -46.78 -42.48 -29.32
N HIS A 161 -46.56 -42.91 -28.07
CA HIS A 161 -47.00 -44.22 -27.60
C HIS A 161 -48.53 -44.36 -27.62
N ALA A 162 -49.26 -43.35 -27.14
CA ALA A 162 -50.72 -43.34 -27.18
C ALA A 162 -51.26 -43.43 -28.63
N LYS A 163 -50.64 -42.72 -29.58
CA LYS A 163 -50.99 -42.82 -31.01
C LYS A 163 -50.73 -44.23 -31.55
N ALA A 164 -49.58 -44.82 -31.25
CA ALA A 164 -49.24 -46.17 -31.69
C ALA A 164 -50.24 -47.21 -31.16
N ILE A 165 -50.66 -47.09 -29.90
CA ILE A 165 -51.72 -47.95 -29.30
C ILE A 165 -53.04 -47.76 -30.05
N GLN A 166 -53.44 -46.52 -30.33
CA GLN A 166 -54.68 -46.24 -31.05
C GLN A 166 -54.66 -46.83 -32.47
N GLU A 167 -53.52 -46.75 -33.16
CA GLU A 167 -53.33 -47.28 -34.50
C GLU A 167 -53.32 -48.81 -34.52
N ALA A 168 -52.67 -49.45 -33.53
CA ALA A 168 -52.73 -50.90 -33.32
C ALA A 168 -54.16 -51.37 -33.05
N ASN A 169 -54.93 -50.65 -32.23
CA ASN A 169 -56.34 -50.95 -31.96
C ASN A 169 -57.22 -50.79 -33.22
N ARG A 170 -56.98 -49.75 -34.04
CA ARG A 170 -57.67 -49.60 -35.33
C ARG A 170 -57.36 -50.76 -36.28
N ALA A 171 -56.11 -51.16 -36.37
CA ALA A 171 -55.69 -52.30 -37.19
C ALA A 171 -56.31 -53.62 -36.70
N ALA A 172 -56.35 -53.86 -35.39
CA ALA A 172 -57.01 -55.02 -34.80
C ALA A 172 -58.51 -55.04 -35.09
N ASN A 173 -59.20 -53.91 -34.91
CA ASN A 173 -60.62 -53.79 -35.25
C ASN A 173 -60.89 -53.99 -36.75
N ALA A 174 -60.04 -53.43 -37.63
CA ALA A 174 -60.15 -53.63 -39.07
C ALA A 174 -59.99 -55.12 -39.45
N ARG A 175 -59.04 -55.83 -38.84
CA ARG A 175 -58.88 -57.29 -39.03
C ARG A 175 -60.10 -58.07 -38.55
N MET A 176 -60.67 -57.69 -37.40
CA MET A 176 -61.89 -58.31 -36.87
C MET A 176 -63.09 -58.11 -37.82
N ILE A 177 -63.29 -56.90 -38.33
CA ILE A 177 -64.36 -56.58 -39.30
C ILE A 177 -64.15 -57.35 -40.61
N ALA A 178 -62.92 -57.41 -41.13
CA ALA A 178 -62.60 -58.19 -42.32
C ALA A 178 -62.88 -59.69 -42.11
N GLY A 179 -62.54 -60.23 -40.93
CA GLY A 179 -62.87 -61.61 -40.55
C GLY A 179 -64.38 -61.86 -40.48
N LEU A 180 -65.15 -60.92 -39.92
CA LEU A 180 -66.62 -60.99 -39.89
C LEU A 180 -67.25 -60.88 -41.28
N ALA A 181 -66.70 -60.05 -42.17
CA ALA A 181 -67.16 -59.91 -43.55
C ALA A 181 -66.88 -61.18 -44.38
N ALA A 182 -65.71 -61.79 -44.23
CA ALA A 182 -65.37 -63.06 -44.84
C ALA A 182 -66.23 -64.23 -44.31
N GLY A 183 -66.61 -64.19 -43.02
CA GLY A 183 -67.58 -65.14 -42.45
C GLY A 183 -69.00 -64.97 -43.01
N LYS A 184 -69.41 -63.73 -43.33
CA LYS A 184 -70.71 -63.44 -43.95
C LYS A 184 -70.79 -63.87 -45.42
N SER A 185 -69.70 -63.80 -46.19
CA SER A 185 -69.73 -64.25 -47.60
C SER A 185 -69.84 -65.78 -47.75
N MET A 186 -69.44 -66.56 -46.73
CA MET A 186 -69.65 -68.02 -46.73
C MET A 186 -71.08 -68.44 -46.39
N PHE A 187 -71.91 -67.58 -45.79
CA PHE A 187 -73.30 -67.91 -45.45
C PHE A 187 -74.31 -67.62 -46.58
N VAL A 188 -73.90 -66.92 -47.65
CA VAL A 188 -74.79 -66.58 -48.78
C VAL A 188 -74.62 -67.54 -49.98
N SER A 189 -73.67 -68.48 -49.95
CA SER A 189 -73.41 -69.42 -51.05
C SER A 189 -73.96 -70.84 -50.84
N ASN A 190 -74.99 -71.04 -50.01
CA ASN A 190 -75.61 -72.37 -49.82
C ASN A 190 -77.07 -72.28 -49.36
N ILE A 191 -77.96 -71.67 -50.17
CA ILE A 191 -79.39 -72.01 -50.19
C ILE A 191 -79.88 -71.90 -51.64
N LEU A 192 -79.82 -73.01 -52.37
CA LEU A 192 -80.68 -73.36 -53.50
C LEU A 192 -81.26 -74.73 -53.20
#